data_AF-A0A354NVX0-F1
#
_entry.id   AF-A0A354NVX0-F1
#
_cell.length_a   1.000
_cell.length_b   1.000
_cell.length_c   1.000
_cell.angle_alpha   90.00
_cell.angle_beta   90.00
_cell.angle_gamma   90.00
#
_symmetry.space_group_name_H-M   'P 1'
#
loop_
_entity.id
_entity.type
_entity.pdbx_description
1 polymer ?
#
loop_
_entity_poly.entity_id
_entity_poly.type
_entity_poly.pdbx_seq_one_letter_code
_entity_poly.pdbx_strand_id
1 'polypeptide(L)'
;MQDESIVVSLSSEFGLDVFQIAFLPLGADQNTAVCWASADDTTDYFAKLRLGDFDEASVALPKFLSDQGVAQVMAPLETKAGRLWTNPESACFCTHSLRAAIATRLACRTTIGLSSAQPSSASTLPLRRHH
;
A
#
# COMPACT_ATOMS: atom_id res chain seq x y z
N MET A 1 -17.19 18.81 4.40
CA MET A 1 -17.26 17.48 3.76
C MET A 1 -17.70 16.52 4.85
N GLN A 2 -18.74 15.72 4.60
CA GLN A 2 -19.36 14.83 5.59
C GLN A 2 -18.83 13.41 5.38
N ASP A 3 -18.50 12.70 6.46
CA ASP A 3 -17.94 11.34 6.42
C ASP A 3 -18.87 10.38 5.65
N GLU A 4 -20.18 10.62 5.72
CA GLU A 4 -21.22 9.87 5.01
C GLU A 4 -21.03 9.90 3.49
N SER A 5 -20.66 11.05 2.92
CA SER A 5 -20.42 11.17 1.47
C SER A 5 -19.21 10.34 1.03
N ILE A 6 -18.21 10.22 1.90
CA ILE A 6 -17.02 9.41 1.66
C ILE A 6 -17.41 7.93 1.73
N VAL A 7 -18.14 7.51 2.77
CA VAL A 7 -18.62 6.13 2.91
C VAL A 7 -19.46 5.71 1.70
N VAL A 8 -20.42 6.54 1.27
CA VAL A 8 -21.26 6.27 0.10
C VAL A 8 -20.41 6.12 -1.16
N SER A 9 -19.42 6.99 -1.36
CA SER A 9 -18.52 6.92 -2.52
C SER A 9 -17.66 5.65 -2.50
N LEU A 10 -17.13 5.28 -1.34
CA LEU A 10 -16.33 4.06 -1.17
C LEU A 10 -17.14 2.79 -1.44
N SER A 11 -18.38 2.70 -0.96
CA SER A 11 -19.25 1.55 -1.21
C SER A 11 -19.75 1.50 -2.67
N SER A 12 -20.23 2.62 -3.20
CA SER A 12 -20.79 2.66 -4.56
C SER A 12 -19.73 2.45 -5.64
N GLU A 13 -18.63 3.20 -5.59
CA GLU A 13 -17.61 3.21 -6.65
C GLU A 13 -16.56 2.11 -6.48
N PHE A 14 -16.12 1.82 -5.25
CA PHE A 14 -15.06 0.83 -4.98
C PHE A 14 -15.60 -0.50 -4.45
N GLY A 15 -16.87 -0.55 -4.00
CA GLY A 15 -17.41 -1.77 -3.39
C GLY A 15 -16.86 -2.04 -1.99
N LEU A 16 -16.38 -0.99 -1.31
CA LEU A 16 -15.85 -1.08 0.03
C LEU A 16 -16.93 -0.66 1.04
N ASP A 17 -17.43 -1.64 1.80
CA ASP A 17 -18.38 -1.38 2.88
C ASP A 17 -17.60 -0.95 4.13
N VAL A 18 -17.44 0.37 4.25
CA VAL A 18 -16.66 1.03 5.29
C VAL A 18 -17.57 1.42 6.45
N PHE A 19 -17.24 0.99 7.66
CA PHE A 19 -17.99 1.31 8.87
C PHE A 19 -17.35 2.42 9.71
N GLN A 20 -16.09 2.75 9.45
CA GLN A 20 -15.37 3.80 10.18
C GLN A 20 -14.38 4.55 9.30
N ILE A 21 -14.37 5.88 9.46
CA ILE A 21 -13.40 6.78 8.84
C ILE A 21 -12.67 7.55 9.94
N ALA A 22 -11.34 7.66 9.82
CA ALA A 22 -10.53 8.51 10.70
C ALA A 22 -9.55 9.35 9.88
N PHE A 23 -9.62 10.67 9.99
CA PHE A 23 -8.65 11.57 9.34
C PHE A 23 -7.28 11.46 9.99
N LEU A 24 -6.25 11.41 9.15
CA LEU A 24 -4.87 11.29 9.56
C LEU A 24 -4.13 12.60 9.30
N PRO A 25 -3.33 13.10 10.25
CA PRO A 25 -2.48 14.28 10.06
C PRO A 25 -1.25 13.93 9.22
N LEU A 26 -1.46 13.35 8.03
CA LEU A 26 -0.43 12.81 7.14
C LEU A 26 -0.46 13.44 5.73
N GLY A 27 -1.16 14.58 5.57
CA GLY A 27 -1.18 15.33 4.31
C GLY A 27 0.09 16.14 4.10
N ALA A 28 0.88 15.82 3.07
CA ALA A 28 2.06 16.60 2.68
C ALA A 28 1.70 17.85 1.84
N ASP A 29 0.48 17.93 1.36
CA ASP A 29 -0.03 19.05 0.57
C ASP A 29 -1.31 19.61 1.20
N GLN A 30 -1.53 20.92 1.05
CA GLN A 30 -2.63 21.66 1.70
C GLN A 30 -4.02 21.27 1.17
N ASN A 31 -4.07 20.49 0.08
CA ASN A 31 -5.28 20.14 -0.64
C ASN A 31 -5.61 18.65 -0.52
N THR A 32 -4.81 17.89 0.24
CA THR A 32 -4.97 16.45 0.43
C THR A 32 -5.28 16.14 1.87
N ALA A 33 -6.44 15.51 2.09
CA ALA A 33 -6.71 14.79 3.33
C ALA A 33 -6.43 13.31 3.11
N VAL A 34 -5.83 12.66 4.12
CA VAL A 34 -5.66 11.22 4.14
C VAL A 34 -6.56 10.67 5.25
N CYS A 35 -7.34 9.66 4.94
CA CYS A 35 -8.21 8.99 5.88
C CYS A 35 -7.84 7.52 5.98
N TRP A 36 -7.91 6.99 7.20
CA TRP A 36 -8.10 5.58 7.44
C TRP A 36 -9.56 5.23 7.19
N ALA A 37 -9.82 4.21 6.38
CA ALA A 37 -11.15 3.62 6.20
C ALA A 37 -11.10 2.14 6.60
N SER A 38 -11.88 1.77 7.62
CA SER A 38 -12.00 0.38 8.08
C SER A 38 -13.25 -0.25 7.47
N ALA A 39 -13.05 -1.40 6.80
CA ALA A 39 -14.10 -2.15 6.14
C ALA A 39 -14.34 -3.50 6.82
N ASP A 40 -15.52 -4.07 6.59
CA ASP A 40 -15.98 -5.32 7.21
C ASP A 40 -15.11 -6.55 6.84
N ASP A 41 -14.33 -6.45 5.76
CA ASP A 41 -13.44 -7.49 5.25
C ASP A 41 -12.12 -7.64 6.05
N THR A 42 -12.01 -6.99 7.22
CA THR A 42 -10.80 -6.91 8.07
C THR A 42 -9.60 -6.24 7.39
N THR A 43 -9.84 -5.52 6.29
CA THR A 43 -8.82 -4.76 5.57
C THR A 43 -9.00 -3.28 5.84
N ASP A 44 -7.91 -2.66 6.27
CA ASP A 44 -7.82 -1.23 6.38
C ASP A 44 -7.31 -0.60 5.09
N TYR A 45 -7.92 0.52 4.73
CA TYR A 45 -7.61 1.26 3.51
C TYR A 45 -7.15 2.68 3.84
N PHE A 46 -6.19 3.19 3.08
CA PHE A 46 -5.91 4.62 3.03
C PHE A 46 -6.68 5.24 1.89
N ALA A 47 -7.67 6.07 2.21
CA ALA A 47 -8.33 6.93 1.25
C ALA A 47 -7.62 8.29 1.19
N LYS A 48 -7.25 8.74 -0.01
CA LYS A 48 -6.70 10.08 -0.23
C LYS A 48 -7.76 10.91 -0.93
N LEU A 49 -8.12 12.02 -0.30
CA LEU A 49 -9.07 13.02 -0.77
C LEU A 49 -8.29 14.20 -1.30
N ARG A 50 -8.52 14.61 -2.54
CA ARG A 50 -7.85 15.77 -3.15
C ARG A 50 -8.84 16.81 -3.61
N LEU A 51 -8.68 18.04 -3.12
CA LEU A 51 -9.48 19.20 -3.52
C LEU A 51 -8.79 19.98 -4.66
N GLY A 52 -9.53 20.27 -5.73
CA GLY A 52 -9.06 21.02 -6.88
C GLY A 52 -8.59 20.13 -8.03
N ASP A 53 -7.70 20.66 -8.87
CA ASP A 53 -7.23 19.96 -10.07
C ASP A 53 -6.54 18.64 -9.71
N PHE A 54 -6.97 17.57 -10.37
CA PHE A 54 -6.43 16.23 -10.17
C PHE A 54 -5.55 15.83 -11.35
N ASP A 55 -4.27 15.63 -11.07
CA ASP A 55 -3.32 15.08 -12.04
C ASP A 55 -3.46 13.55 -12.12
N GLU A 56 -3.97 13.05 -13.25
CA GLU A 56 -4.13 11.62 -13.51
C GLU A 56 -2.80 10.86 -13.44
N ALA A 57 -1.67 11.51 -13.75
CA ALA A 57 -0.36 10.87 -13.64
C ALA A 57 -0.04 10.44 -12.20
N SER A 58 -0.62 11.12 -11.21
CA SER A 58 -0.42 10.81 -9.79
C SER A 58 -1.02 9.48 -9.33
N VAL A 59 -1.92 8.89 -10.13
CA VAL A 59 -2.49 7.55 -9.91
C VAL A 59 -2.07 6.55 -10.99
N ALA A 60 -1.92 7.01 -12.24
CA ALA A 60 -1.50 6.17 -13.35
C ALA A 60 -0.06 5.66 -13.19
N LEU A 61 0.88 6.51 -12.78
CA LEU A 61 2.28 6.10 -12.62
C LEU A 61 2.46 5.07 -11.50
N PRO A 62 1.91 5.26 -10.28
CA PRO A 62 1.98 4.23 -9.24
C PRO A 62 1.33 2.91 -9.66
N LYS A 63 0.19 2.95 -10.36
CA LYS A 63 -0.47 1.76 -10.88
C LYS A 63 0.40 1.04 -11.90
N PHE A 64 0.94 1.76 -12.87
CA PHE A 64 1.85 1.21 -13.88
C PHE A 64 3.06 0.54 -13.23
N LEU A 65 3.72 1.19 -12.26
CA LEU A 65 4.87 0.60 -11.58
C LEU A 65 4.50 -0.67 -10.81
N SER A 66 3.35 -0.69 -10.14
CA SER A 66 2.86 -1.91 -9.48
C SER A 66 2.54 -3.02 -10.47
N ASP A 67 1.96 -2.70 -11.62
CA ASP A 67 1.67 -3.67 -12.69
C ASP A 67 2.97 -4.25 -13.30
N GLN A 68 4.08 -3.49 -13.25
CA GLN A 68 5.43 -3.98 -13.58
C GLN A 68 6.10 -4.77 -12.43
N GLY A 69 5.40 -5.01 -11.32
CA GLY A 69 5.91 -5.75 -10.17
C GLY A 69 6.75 -4.92 -9.19
N VAL A 70 6.74 -3.58 -9.29
CA VAL A 70 7.44 -2.72 -8.33
C VAL A 70 6.67 -2.70 -7.01
N ALA A 71 7.09 -3.61 -6.13
CA ALA A 71 6.55 -3.87 -4.82
C ALA A 71 6.53 -2.65 -3.86
N GLN A 72 7.46 -1.71 -4.01
CA GLN A 72 7.63 -0.59 -3.06
C GLN A 72 6.66 0.57 -3.29
N VAL A 73 5.75 0.43 -4.26
CA VAL A 73 4.78 1.45 -4.63
C VAL A 73 3.42 1.07 -4.05
N MET A 74 2.77 2.03 -3.40
CA MET A 74 1.35 1.91 -3.07
C MET A 74 0.57 2.30 -4.32
N ALA A 75 0.01 1.31 -5.02
CA ALA A 75 -0.85 1.55 -6.18
C ALA A 75 -2.32 1.75 -5.76
N PRO A 76 -3.03 2.67 -6.43
CA PRO A 76 -4.45 2.91 -6.17
C PRO A 76 -5.28 1.68 -6.56
N LEU A 77 -6.36 1.44 -5.83
CA LEU A 77 -7.36 0.45 -6.19
C LEU A 77 -8.22 0.96 -7.35
N GLU A 78 -8.63 0.01 -8.20
CA GLU A 78 -9.58 0.28 -9.26
C GLU A 78 -11.00 0.37 -8.68
N THR A 79 -11.79 1.31 -9.19
CA THR A 79 -13.24 1.32 -9.00
C THR A 79 -13.86 0.15 -9.75
N LYS A 80 -15.14 -0.14 -9.47
CA LYS A 80 -15.94 -1.11 -10.24
C LYS A 80 -15.99 -0.81 -11.74
N ALA A 81 -15.76 0.45 -12.13
CA ALA A 81 -15.69 0.89 -13.52
C ALA A 81 -14.27 0.86 -14.11
N GLY A 82 -13.26 0.36 -13.38
CA GLY A 82 -11.87 0.30 -13.84
C GLY A 82 -11.11 1.63 -13.81
N ARG A 83 -11.65 2.65 -13.13
CA ARG A 83 -10.94 3.93 -12.93
C ARG A 83 -10.07 3.87 -11.67
N LEU A 84 -8.99 4.65 -11.63
CA LEU A 84 -8.10 4.72 -10.46
C LEU A 84 -8.49 5.80 -9.44
N TRP A 85 -9.56 6.54 -9.75
CA TRP A 85 -10.16 7.54 -8.88
C TRP A 85 -11.66 7.72 -9.18
N THR A 86 -12.33 8.42 -8.29
CA THR A 86 -13.70 8.92 -8.49
C THR A 86 -13.82 10.35 -7.95
N ASN A 87 -14.85 11.09 -8.38
CA ASN A 87 -15.09 12.46 -7.97
C ASN A 87 -16.54 12.64 -7.48
N PRO A 88 -16.82 12.55 -6.17
CA PRO A 88 -18.05 13.08 -5.60
C PRO A 88 -17.89 14.59 -5.46
N GLU A 89 -18.54 15.30 -6.38
CA GLU A 89 -18.88 16.73 -6.43
C GLU A 89 -17.78 17.78 -6.17
N SER A 90 -16.62 17.47 -5.58
CA SER A 90 -15.56 18.42 -5.24
C SER A 90 -14.20 17.80 -4.89
N ALA A 91 -14.05 16.48 -4.80
CA ALA A 91 -12.75 15.89 -4.43
C ALA A 91 -12.48 14.56 -5.13
N CYS A 92 -11.24 14.34 -5.57
CA CYS A 92 -10.83 13.06 -6.13
C CYS A 92 -10.42 12.07 -5.03
N PHE A 93 -10.87 10.82 -5.15
CA PHE A 93 -10.63 9.74 -4.19
C PHE A 93 -9.77 8.67 -4.81
N CYS A 94 -8.67 8.29 -4.15
CA CYS A 94 -7.96 7.05 -4.46
C CYS A 94 -7.68 6.27 -3.17
N THR A 95 -7.85 4.95 -3.23
CA THR A 95 -7.71 4.07 -2.07
C THR A 95 -6.53 3.14 -2.24
N HIS A 96 -5.85 2.80 -1.14
CA HIS A 96 -4.75 1.85 -1.12
C HIS A 96 -4.98 0.84 0.01
N SER A 97 -4.75 -0.45 -0.24
CA SER A 97 -4.83 -1.47 0.81
C SER A 97 -3.59 -1.44 1.69
N LEU A 98 -3.78 -1.30 3.02
CA LEU A 98 -2.69 -1.39 3.99
C LEU A 98 -2.08 -2.80 4.01
N ARG A 99 -2.92 -3.84 3.87
CA ARG A 99 -2.45 -5.24 3.80
C ARG A 99 -1.54 -5.46 2.61
N ALA A 100 -1.88 -4.95 1.43
CA ALA A 100 -1.02 -5.06 0.26
C ALA A 100 0.30 -4.31 0.47
N ALA A 101 0.27 -3.09 1.02
CA ALA A 101 1.49 -2.31 1.25
C ALA A 101 2.42 -2.92 2.30
N ILE A 102 1.87 -3.49 3.39
CA ILE A 102 2.66 -4.13 4.45
C ILE A 102 3.14 -5.52 4.02
N ALA A 103 2.29 -6.34 3.40
CA ALA A 103 2.67 -7.67 2.90
C ALA A 103 3.85 -7.59 1.93
N THR A 104 3.86 -6.56 1.08
CA THR A 104 4.96 -6.33 0.14
C THR A 104 6.27 -5.94 0.85
N ARG A 105 6.21 -5.17 1.94
CA ARG A 105 7.38 -4.88 2.79
C ARG A 105 7.90 -6.12 3.52
N LEU A 106 7.02 -7.03 3.94
CA LEU A 106 7.40 -8.30 4.57
C LEU A 106 8.02 -9.28 3.57
N ALA A 107 7.45 -9.43 2.36
CA ALA A 107 7.99 -10.30 1.31
C ALA A 107 9.39 -9.86 0.85
N CYS A 108 9.63 -8.54 0.77
CA CYS A 108 10.95 -8.01 0.43
C CYS A 108 12.01 -8.24 1.52
N ARG A 109 11.60 -8.37 2.80
CA ARG A 109 12.52 -8.69 3.91
C ARG A 109 13.01 -10.14 3.89
N THR A 110 12.17 -11.08 3.43
CA THR A 110 12.53 -12.51 3.40
C THR A 110 13.52 -12.85 2.29
N THR A 111 13.57 -12.06 1.21
CA THR A 111 14.41 -12.36 0.04
C THR A 111 15.88 -11.91 0.21
N ILE A 112 16.19 -11.02 1.16
CA ILE A 112 17.56 -10.55 1.43
C ILE A 112 18.25 -11.38 2.54
N GLY A 113 17.54 -12.30 3.18
CA GLY A 113 18.02 -12.99 4.39
C GLY A 113 17.94 -14.51 4.33
N LEU A 114 18.47 -15.18 3.30
CA LEU A 114 18.83 -16.61 3.32
C LEU A 114 19.73 -16.98 2.13
N SER A 115 20.91 -16.35 2.03
CA SER A 115 22.03 -16.97 1.31
C SER A 115 22.79 -17.84 2.31
N SER A 116 22.53 -19.14 2.22
CA SER A 116 23.19 -20.23 2.94
C SER A 116 24.72 -20.18 2.82
N ALA A 117 25.41 -20.16 3.96
CA ALA A 117 26.78 -20.65 4.05
C ALA A 117 26.80 -21.79 5.09
N GLN A 118 26.68 -23.03 4.61
CA GLN A 118 27.13 -24.19 5.39
C GLN A 118 28.66 -24.26 5.31
N PRO A 119 29.38 -24.48 6.42
CA PRO A 119 30.65 -25.17 6.37
C PRO A 119 30.42 -26.65 6.73
N SER A 120 30.66 -27.51 5.75
CA SER A 120 30.71 -28.96 5.91
C SER A 120 32.01 -29.37 6.61
N SER A 121 31.85 -30.13 7.70
CA SER A 121 32.71 -31.19 8.25
C SER A 121 34.24 -31.18 8.03
N ALA A 122 34.95 -31.05 9.17
CA ALA A 122 36.08 -31.88 9.66
C ALA A 122 37.19 -32.35 8.70
N SER A 123 38.43 -31.95 9.00
CA SER A 123 39.59 -32.82 8.84
C SER A 123 40.61 -32.58 9.96
N THR A 124 40.75 -33.57 10.83
CA THR A 124 41.72 -33.69 11.93
C THR A 124 43.06 -34.19 11.39
N LEU A 125 44.19 -33.55 11.71
CA LEU A 125 45.52 -34.20 11.75
C LEU A 125 46.49 -33.45 12.71
N PRO A 126 47.51 -34.13 13.26
CA PRO A 126 47.94 -33.93 14.64
C PRO A 126 49.23 -33.13 14.84
N LEU A 127 49.45 -32.75 16.10
CA LEU A 127 50.69 -32.27 16.72
C LEU A 127 51.96 -32.88 16.12
N ARG A 128 52.91 -32.02 15.72
CA ARG A 128 54.35 -32.32 15.76
C ARG A 128 55.08 -31.28 16.60
N ARG A 129 55.64 -31.76 17.73
CA ARG A 129 56.69 -31.09 18.49
C ARG A 129 57.96 -31.06 17.63
N HIS A 130 58.68 -29.94 17.65
CA HIS A 130 60.09 -29.89 17.26
C HIS A 130 60.89 -29.16 18.34
N HIS A 131 61.88 -29.91 18.83
CA HIS A 131 63.13 -29.57 19.54
C HIS A 131 63.11 -28.54 20.67
#